data_AF-A0A2T3WCF6-F1
#
_entry.id   AF-A0A2T3WCF6-F1
#
_cell.length_a   1.000
_cell.length_b   1.000
_cell.length_c   1.000
_cell.angle_alpha   90.00
_cell.angle_beta   90.00
_cell.angle_gamma   90.00
#
_symmetry.space_group_name_H-M   'P 1'
#
loop_
_entity.id
_entity.type
_entity.pdbx_description
1 polymer ?
#
loop_
_entity_poly.entity_id
_entity_poly.type
_entity_poly.pdbx_seq_one_letter_code
_entity_poly.pdbx_strand_id
1 'polypeptide(L)'
;MENEAASVQDSRWALETRLAANRFGWRQALSAGVLFALLGAVQELLISLLLRVHGYSLPEHLWIGVLAVAFVLGVGLGRWRFGALEAGAGALAYLPGAWLFVVGVQALPGSLLALPNSPAFDNHDVFALAVLAALGARLGQTWAQQGRAAR
;
A
#
# COMPACT_ATOMS: atom_id res chain seq x y z
N MET A 1 -15.13 -27.69 -13.82
CA MET A 1 -15.28 -26.24 -14.06
C MET A 1 -14.15 -25.83 -14.98
N GLU A 2 -14.36 -26.06 -16.27
CA GLU A 2 -13.44 -25.63 -17.32
C GLU A 2 -13.55 -24.12 -17.48
N ASN A 3 -12.40 -23.45 -17.55
CA ASN A 3 -12.26 -22.00 -17.47
C ASN A 3 -13.16 -21.25 -18.47
N GLU A 4 -14.12 -20.47 -17.97
CA GLU A 4 -14.87 -19.46 -18.76
C GLU A 4 -13.95 -18.40 -19.39
N ALA A 5 -12.69 -18.30 -18.93
CA ALA A 5 -11.67 -17.43 -19.53
C ALA A 5 -11.03 -18.00 -20.82
N ALA A 6 -11.23 -19.27 -21.15
CA ALA A 6 -10.66 -19.89 -22.37
C ALA A 6 -11.55 -19.70 -23.61
N SER A 7 -12.82 -19.33 -23.45
CA SER A 7 -13.78 -19.17 -24.56
C SER A 7 -13.83 -17.75 -25.14
N VAL A 8 -13.21 -16.76 -24.48
CA VAL A 8 -13.16 -15.39 -24.98
C VAL A 8 -11.90 -15.21 -25.85
N GLN A 9 -12.00 -15.62 -27.12
CA GLN A 9 -11.01 -15.29 -28.17
C GLN A 9 -11.12 -13.84 -28.65
N ASP A 10 -11.49 -12.90 -27.77
CA ASP A 10 -11.63 -11.50 -28.17
C ASP A 10 -10.30 -10.77 -28.02
N SER A 11 -9.47 -10.93 -29.05
CA SER A 11 -8.20 -10.19 -29.21
C SER A 11 -8.38 -8.67 -29.07
N ARG A 12 -9.58 -8.16 -29.35
CA ARG A 12 -9.95 -6.75 -29.18
C ARG A 12 -10.09 -6.39 -27.71
N TRP A 13 -10.73 -7.23 -26.90
CA TRP A 13 -10.82 -7.05 -25.46
C TRP A 13 -9.43 -7.07 -24.79
N ALA A 14 -8.56 -8.00 -25.21
CA ALA A 14 -7.18 -8.06 -24.71
C ALA A 14 -6.36 -6.81 -25.10
N LEU A 15 -6.57 -6.27 -26.31
CA LEU A 15 -5.94 -5.04 -26.77
C LEU A 15 -6.47 -3.81 -26.01
N GLU A 16 -7.79 -3.71 -25.84
CA GLU A 16 -8.44 -2.62 -25.09
C GLU A 16 -8.05 -2.65 -23.62
N THR A 17 -7.94 -3.84 -23.02
CA THR A 17 -7.46 -4.01 -21.64
C THR A 17 -5.99 -3.62 -21.52
N ARG A 18 -5.13 -3.98 -22.49
CA ARG A 18 -3.72 -3.53 -22.51
C ARG A 18 -3.60 -2.01 -22.71
N LEU A 19 -4.41 -1.43 -23.59
CA LEU A 19 -4.45 0.00 -23.82
C LEU A 19 -4.98 0.75 -22.60
N ALA A 20 -6.02 0.23 -21.95
CA ALA A 20 -6.52 0.74 -20.67
C ALA A 20 -5.43 0.62 -19.59
N ALA A 21 -4.78 -0.54 -19.44
CA ALA A 21 -3.71 -0.71 -18.47
C ALA A 21 -2.53 0.25 -18.69
N ASN A 22 -2.18 0.53 -19.95
CA ASN A 22 -1.17 1.52 -20.30
C ASN A 22 -1.65 2.97 -20.11
N ARG A 23 -2.93 3.25 -20.38
CA ARG A 23 -3.52 4.60 -20.32
C ARG A 23 -3.89 5.01 -18.90
N PHE A 24 -4.30 4.06 -18.06
CA PHE A 24 -4.57 4.24 -16.64
C PHE A 24 -3.31 4.12 -15.78
N GLY A 25 -2.18 3.72 -16.38
CA GLY A 25 -0.89 3.63 -15.73
C GLY A 25 -0.93 2.58 -14.63
N TRP A 26 -0.70 1.32 -14.95
CA TRP A 26 -0.50 0.27 -13.93
C TRP A 26 0.96 -0.14 -13.80
N ARG A 27 1.85 0.50 -14.57
CA ARG A 27 3.24 0.08 -14.73
C ARG A 27 4.04 0.27 -13.44
N GLN A 28 3.69 1.26 -12.63
CA GLN A 28 4.37 1.55 -11.37
C GLN A 28 3.57 1.17 -10.13
N ALA A 29 2.34 0.65 -10.31
CA ALA A 29 1.49 0.19 -9.20
C ALA A 29 2.19 -0.89 -8.36
N LEU A 30 3.00 -1.75 -8.99
CA LEU A 30 3.76 -2.79 -8.28
C LEU A 30 4.87 -2.20 -7.41
N SER A 31 5.59 -1.20 -7.91
CA SER A 31 6.64 -0.49 -7.15
C SER A 31 6.04 0.31 -5.99
N ALA A 32 4.90 0.97 -6.21
CA ALA A 32 4.13 1.59 -5.12
C ALA A 32 3.68 0.53 -4.11
N GLY A 33 3.21 -0.63 -4.60
CA GLY A 33 2.81 -1.77 -3.79
C GLY A 33 3.90 -2.26 -2.84
N VAL A 34 5.14 -2.37 -3.31
CA VAL A 34 6.27 -2.77 -2.46
C VAL A 34 6.48 -1.78 -1.31
N LEU A 35 6.39 -0.47 -1.57
CA LEU A 35 6.57 0.55 -0.51
C LEU A 35 5.47 0.46 0.55
N PHE A 36 4.22 0.28 0.12
CA PHE A 36 3.10 0.13 1.05
C PHE A 36 3.12 -1.21 1.79
N ALA A 37 3.57 -2.30 1.15
CA ALA A 37 3.79 -3.58 1.82
C ALA A 37 4.88 -3.47 2.90
N LEU A 38 5.99 -2.76 2.59
CA LEU A 38 7.04 -2.47 3.57
C LEU A 38 6.53 -1.60 4.71
N LEU A 39 5.68 -0.60 4.43
CA LEU A 39 5.04 0.20 5.48
C LEU A 39 4.26 -0.70 6.46
N GLY A 40 3.49 -1.68 5.94
CA GLY A 40 2.77 -2.64 6.78
C GLY A 40 3.70 -3.49 7.65
N ALA A 41 4.79 -4.00 7.08
CA ALA A 41 5.81 -4.74 7.83
C ALA A 41 6.47 -3.88 8.93
N VAL A 42 6.80 -2.62 8.63
CA VAL A 42 7.40 -1.69 9.59
C VAL A 42 6.43 -1.34 10.72
N GLN A 43 5.13 -1.17 10.42
CA GLN A 43 4.13 -0.96 11.46
C GLN A 43 4.10 -2.16 12.42
N GLU A 44 4.00 -3.38 11.92
CA GLU A 44 3.92 -4.58 12.76
C GLU A 44 5.18 -4.75 13.62
N LEU A 45 6.36 -4.45 13.05
CA LEU A 45 7.60 -4.40 13.82
C LEU A 45 7.54 -3.36 14.94
N LEU A 46 7.08 -2.15 14.64
CA LEU A 46 6.96 -1.06 15.62
C LEU A 46 5.97 -1.43 16.74
N ILE A 47 4.84 -2.04 16.39
CA ILE A 47 3.84 -2.51 17.34
C ILE A 47 4.42 -3.58 18.26
N SER A 48 5.14 -4.56 17.72
CA SER A 48 5.80 -5.58 18.53
C SER A 48 6.86 -4.99 19.48
N LEU A 49 7.63 -4.00 19.01
CA LEU A 49 8.60 -3.27 19.85
C LEU A 49 7.90 -2.45 20.95
N LEU A 50 6.83 -1.74 20.62
CA LEU A 50 6.08 -0.94 21.58
C LEU A 50 5.40 -1.80 22.64
N LEU A 51 4.79 -2.92 22.25
CA LEU A 51 4.21 -3.90 23.18
C LEU A 51 5.26 -4.44 24.15
N ARG A 52 6.48 -4.70 23.67
CA ARG A 52 7.58 -5.15 24.53
C ARG A 52 8.02 -4.10 25.54
N VAL A 53 8.02 -2.82 25.15
CA VAL A 53 8.51 -1.71 26.01
C VAL A 53 7.42 -1.20 26.97
N HIS A 54 6.17 -1.10 26.51
CA HIS A 54 5.08 -0.43 27.22
C HIS A 54 3.97 -1.38 27.72
N GLY A 55 4.06 -2.69 27.45
CA GLY A 55 3.05 -3.67 27.84
C GLY A 55 1.83 -3.69 26.91
N TYR A 56 0.64 -4.01 27.44
CA TYR A 56 -0.56 -4.35 26.65
C TYR A 56 -1.37 -3.16 26.10
N SER A 57 -1.05 -1.92 26.44
CA SER A 57 -1.78 -0.75 25.95
C SER A 57 -1.12 -0.18 24.70
N LEU A 58 -1.60 -0.60 23.53
CA LEU A 58 -1.28 0.06 22.27
C LEU A 58 -2.03 1.39 22.17
N PRO A 59 -1.35 2.50 21.84
CA PRO A 59 -2.02 3.77 21.65
C PRO A 59 -3.00 3.71 20.47
N GLU A 60 -4.27 4.02 20.72
CA GLU A 60 -5.35 4.04 19.71
C GLU A 60 -5.07 4.96 18.51
N HIS A 61 -4.15 5.92 18.68
CA HIS A 61 -3.77 6.91 17.67
C HIS A 61 -2.65 6.46 16.71
N LEU A 62 -2.08 5.26 16.86
CA LEU A 62 -1.08 4.70 15.93
C LEU A 62 -1.59 4.66 14.49
N TRP A 63 -2.88 4.35 14.33
CA TRP A 63 -3.52 4.31 13.02
C TRP A 63 -3.54 5.66 12.30
N ILE A 64 -3.77 6.76 13.03
CA ILE A 64 -3.71 8.11 12.47
C ILE A 64 -2.32 8.41 11.91
N GLY A 65 -1.28 7.96 12.62
CA GLY A 65 0.10 8.07 12.16
C GLY A 65 0.33 7.34 10.83
N VAL A 66 -0.25 6.16 10.67
CA VAL A 66 -0.11 5.33 9.47
C VAL A 66 -0.82 5.96 8.28
N LEU A 67 -2.04 6.46 8.48
CA LEU A 67 -2.77 7.23 7.48
C LEU A 67 -2.00 8.49 7.04
N ALA A 68 -1.38 9.19 7.98
CA ALA A 68 -0.54 10.35 7.70
C ALA A 68 0.72 9.97 6.89
N VAL A 69 1.41 8.89 7.26
CA VAL A 69 2.58 8.38 6.53
C VAL A 69 2.18 7.91 5.14
N ALA A 70 1.04 7.24 4.98
CA ALA A 70 0.52 6.81 3.68
C ALA A 70 0.22 8.01 2.76
N PHE A 71 -0.36 9.09 3.30
CA PHE A 71 -0.55 10.34 2.55
C PHE A 71 0.79 10.95 2.12
N VAL A 72 1.76 11.03 3.02
CA VAL A 72 3.10 11.60 2.74
C VAL A 72 3.84 10.75 1.68
N LEU A 73 3.79 9.42 1.79
CA LEU A 73 4.31 8.51 0.78
C LEU A 73 3.62 8.73 -0.57
N GLY A 74 2.29 8.88 -0.55
CA GLY A 74 1.51 9.29 -1.72
C GLY A 74 2.07 10.56 -2.36
N VAL A 75 2.26 11.63 -1.59
CA VAL A 75 2.86 12.88 -2.07
C VAL A 75 4.24 12.65 -2.70
N GLY A 76 5.10 11.87 -2.06
CA GLY A 76 6.42 11.51 -2.58
C GLY A 76 6.34 10.80 -3.92
N LEU A 77 5.48 9.79 -4.02
CA LEU A 77 5.21 9.05 -5.26
C LEU A 77 4.69 9.98 -6.38
N GLY A 78 3.77 10.88 -6.05
CA GLY A 78 3.26 11.88 -6.98
C GLY A 78 4.35 12.80 -7.54
N ARG A 79 5.29 13.23 -6.69
CA ARG A 79 6.48 14.00 -7.13
C ARG A 79 7.39 13.17 -8.04
N TRP A 80 7.46 11.87 -7.84
CA TRP A 80 8.19 10.92 -8.69
C TRP A 80 7.39 10.43 -9.91
N ARG A 81 6.29 11.12 -10.27
CA ARG A 81 5.46 10.86 -11.46
C ARG A 81 4.68 9.55 -11.43
N PHE A 82 4.44 8.98 -10.25
CA PHE A 82 3.46 7.90 -10.10
C PHE A 82 2.05 8.48 -10.23
N GLY A 83 1.15 7.73 -10.86
CA GLY A 83 -0.26 8.07 -10.96
C GLY A 83 -0.98 8.03 -9.60
N ALA A 84 -2.03 8.84 -9.43
CA ALA A 84 -2.86 8.78 -8.22
C ALA A 84 -3.51 7.40 -8.04
N LEU A 85 -3.98 6.79 -9.14
CA LEU A 85 -4.52 5.44 -9.14
C LEU A 85 -3.44 4.39 -8.86
N GLU A 86 -2.20 4.58 -9.33
CA GLU A 86 -1.07 3.68 -9.01
C GLU A 86 -0.74 3.68 -7.52
N ALA A 87 -0.67 4.87 -6.92
CA ALA A 87 -0.42 5.01 -5.49
C ALA A 87 -1.55 4.40 -4.66
N GLY A 88 -2.81 4.65 -5.03
CA GLY A 88 -3.97 4.06 -4.35
C GLY A 88 -4.07 2.54 -4.52
N ALA A 89 -3.83 2.01 -5.72
CA ALA A 89 -3.82 0.58 -5.96
C ALA A 89 -2.64 -0.11 -5.26
N GLY A 90 -1.45 0.51 -5.28
CA GLY A 90 -0.28 0.05 -4.54
C GLY A 90 -0.52 0.01 -3.02
N ALA A 91 -1.25 0.98 -2.48
CA ALA A 91 -1.65 1.00 -1.08
C ALA A 91 -2.49 -0.23 -0.66
N LEU A 92 -3.16 -0.91 -1.58
CA LEU A 92 -3.84 -2.18 -1.26
C LEU A 92 -2.87 -3.31 -0.90
N ALA A 93 -1.60 -3.22 -1.30
CA ALA A 93 -0.56 -4.18 -0.91
C ALA A 93 -0.14 -4.04 0.56
N TYR A 94 -0.58 -2.99 1.26
CA TYR A 94 -0.31 -2.76 2.67
C TYR A 94 -0.75 -3.95 3.55
N LEU A 95 -2.02 -4.35 3.43
CA LEU A 95 -2.62 -5.44 4.22
C LEU A 95 -1.92 -6.79 3.98
N PRO A 96 -1.77 -7.28 2.73
CA PRO A 96 -1.05 -8.53 2.50
C PRO A 96 0.43 -8.43 2.89
N GLY A 97 1.05 -7.25 2.79
CA GLY A 97 2.41 -7.02 3.28
C GLY A 97 2.56 -7.20 4.79
N ALA A 98 1.64 -6.62 5.57
CA ALA A 98 1.60 -6.80 7.02
C ALA A 98 1.39 -8.27 7.41
N TRP A 99 0.45 -8.96 6.74
CA TRP A 99 0.21 -10.39 6.96
C TRP A 99 1.43 -11.26 6.65
N LEU A 100 2.08 -11.04 5.50
CA LEU A 100 3.28 -11.79 5.12
C LEU A 100 4.42 -11.56 6.11
N PHE A 101 4.53 -10.35 6.68
CA PHE A 101 5.49 -10.08 7.74
C PHE A 101 5.18 -10.87 9.02
N VAL A 102 3.93 -10.83 9.50
CA VAL A 102 3.51 -11.60 10.68
C VAL A 102 3.78 -13.10 10.50
N VAL A 103 3.33 -13.67 9.39
CA VAL A 103 3.56 -15.09 9.06
C VAL A 103 5.06 -15.40 8.95
N GLY A 104 5.82 -14.54 8.28
CA GLY A 104 7.26 -14.70 8.11
C GLY A 104 8.01 -14.69 9.44
N VAL A 105 7.64 -13.82 10.37
CA VAL A 105 8.26 -13.78 11.70
C VAL A 105 7.82 -14.95 12.57
N GLN A 106 6.56 -15.39 12.50
CA GLN A 106 6.09 -16.57 13.23
C GLN A 106 6.71 -17.88 12.74
N ALA A 107 7.08 -17.95 11.45
CA ALA A 107 7.77 -19.11 10.88
C ALA A 107 9.23 -19.25 11.36
N LEU A 108 9.82 -18.20 11.97
CA LEU A 108 11.19 -18.25 12.49
C LEU A 108 11.22 -18.93 13.87
N PRO A 109 11.89 -20.08 14.03
CA PRO A 109 11.99 -20.75 15.32
C PRO A 109 12.75 -19.88 16.33
N GLY A 110 12.15 -19.64 17.50
CA GLY A 110 12.72 -18.77 18.53
C GLY A 110 12.54 -17.28 18.28
N SER A 111 11.54 -16.88 17.48
CA SER A 111 11.28 -15.47 17.20
C SER A 111 11.15 -14.66 18.50
N LEU A 112 12.02 -13.64 18.61
CA LEU A 112 12.06 -12.75 19.78
C LEU A 112 10.89 -11.74 19.78
N LEU A 113 10.20 -11.62 18.66
CA LEU A 113 9.09 -10.69 18.47
C LEU A 113 7.78 -11.38 18.81
N ALA A 114 7.17 -10.99 19.94
CA ALA A 114 5.80 -11.36 20.25
C ALA A 114 4.88 -10.53 19.34
N LEU A 115 4.53 -11.09 18.18
CA LEU A 115 3.53 -10.51 17.29
C LEU A 115 2.16 -11.13 17.61
N PRO A 116 1.08 -10.33 17.68
CA PRO A 116 -0.27 -10.86 17.79
C PRO A 116 -0.63 -11.76 16.59
N ASN A 117 -1.57 -12.68 16.79
CA ASN A 117 -2.02 -13.63 15.76
C ASN A 117 -2.78 -12.97 14.60
N SER A 118 -3.05 -11.68 14.70
CA SER A 118 -3.66 -10.85 13.67
C SER A 118 -2.95 -9.50 13.63
N PRO A 119 -2.87 -8.86 12.45
CA PRO A 119 -2.42 -7.48 12.35
C PRO A 119 -3.26 -6.59 13.27
N ALA A 120 -2.64 -5.59 13.88
CA ALA A 120 -3.28 -4.75 14.90
C ALA A 120 -4.13 -3.63 14.28
N PHE A 121 -5.01 -3.95 13.33
CA PHE A 121 -5.94 -3.00 12.70
C PHE A 121 -7.19 -3.69 12.15
N ASP A 122 -8.28 -2.91 12.07
CA ASP A 122 -9.59 -3.38 11.62
C ASP A 122 -9.71 -3.31 10.08
N ASN A 123 -10.45 -4.23 9.47
CA ASN A 123 -10.51 -4.41 8.01
C ASN A 123 -11.13 -3.21 7.27
N HIS A 124 -11.87 -2.36 7.99
CA HIS A 124 -12.66 -1.28 7.40
C HIS A 124 -11.81 -0.10 6.94
N ASP A 125 -10.59 0.05 7.47
CA ASP A 125 -9.79 1.26 7.26
C ASP A 125 -8.80 1.20 6.10
N VAL A 126 -8.62 0.03 5.48
CA VAL A 126 -7.70 -0.17 4.34
C VAL A 126 -8.09 0.72 3.14
N PHE A 127 -9.38 0.99 2.96
CA PHE A 127 -9.88 1.91 1.93
C PHE A 127 -9.42 3.35 2.17
N ALA A 128 -9.39 3.82 3.42
CA ALA A 128 -8.93 5.16 3.75
C ALA A 128 -7.46 5.34 3.37
N LEU A 129 -6.63 4.32 3.57
CA LEU A 129 -5.21 4.32 3.20
C LEU A 129 -5.03 4.47 1.68
N ALA A 130 -5.78 3.70 0.88
CA ALA A 130 -5.74 3.79 -0.58
C ALA A 130 -6.20 5.17 -1.10
N VAL A 131 -7.27 5.72 -0.52
CA VAL A 131 -7.78 7.05 -0.88
C VAL A 131 -6.77 8.13 -0.53
N LEU A 132 -6.20 8.11 0.67
CA LEU A 132 -5.20 9.08 1.11
C LEU A 132 -3.91 9.01 0.28
N ALA A 133 -3.44 7.81 -0.05
CA ALA A 133 -2.29 7.63 -0.93
C ALA A 133 -2.54 8.25 -2.32
N ALA A 134 -3.74 8.04 -2.89
CA ALA A 134 -4.13 8.61 -4.17
C ALA A 134 -4.23 10.15 -4.11
N LEU A 135 -4.84 10.69 -3.05
CA LEU A 135 -4.95 12.14 -2.83
C LEU A 135 -3.58 12.79 -2.66
N GLY A 136 -2.70 12.17 -1.86
CA GLY A 136 -1.33 12.60 -1.68
C GLY A 136 -0.57 12.62 -3.00
N ALA A 137 -0.67 11.55 -3.79
CA ALA A 137 -0.01 11.48 -5.10
C ALA A 137 -0.50 12.56 -6.06
N ARG A 138 -1.80 12.85 -6.08
CA ARG A 138 -2.35 13.95 -6.90
C ARG A 138 -1.77 15.31 -6.47
N LEU A 139 -1.65 15.55 -5.16
CA LEU A 139 -1.05 16.77 -4.62
C LEU A 139 0.45 16.87 -4.96
N GLY A 140 1.19 15.77 -4.86
CA GLY A 140 2.60 15.73 -5.23
C GLY A 140 2.83 16.07 -6.70
N GLN A 141 1.93 15.62 -7.59
CA GLN A 141 1.98 15.93 -9.02
C GLN A 141 1.73 17.42 -9.30
N THR A 142 0.73 18.04 -8.67
CA THR A 142 0.43 19.46 -8.89
C THR A 142 1.59 20.34 -8.45
N TRP A 143 2.20 20.05 -7.30
CA TRP A 143 3.40 20.76 -6.85
C TRP A 143 4.59 20.57 -7.80
N ALA A 144 4.80 19.36 -8.31
CA ALA A 144 5.86 19.09 -9.29
C ALA A 144 5.63 19.79 -10.64
N GLN A 145 4.38 20.09 -11.01
CA GLN A 145 4.05 20.86 -12.20
C GLN A 145 4.28 22.36 -11.98
N GLN A 146 3.82 22.90 -10.86
CA GLN A 146 4.04 24.30 -10.48
C GLN A 146 5.53 24.65 -10.38
N GLY A 147 6.33 23.79 -9.73
CA GLY A 147 7.77 24.00 -9.60
C GLY A 147 8.56 23.91 -10.91
N ARG A 148 7.98 23.31 -11.96
CA ARG A 148 8.56 23.30 -13.32
C ARG A 148 8.16 24.51 -14.16
N ALA A 149 6.97 25.07 -13.91
CA ALA A 149 6.52 26.28 -14.58
C ALA A 149 7.20 27.56 -14.06
N ALA A 150 7.78 27.51 -12.85
CA ALA A 150 8.48 28.62 -12.22
C ALA A 150 10.00 28.66 -12.53
N ARG A 151 10.51 27.73 -13.36
CA ARG A 151 11.91 27.67 -13.81
C ARG A 151 11.98 27.96 -15.30
#